data_AF-A0AAV5B5Y5-F1
#
_entry.id   AF-A0AAV5B5Y5-F1
#
_cell.length_a   1.000
_cell.length_b   1.000
_cell.length_c   1.000
_cell.angle_alpha   90.00
_cell.angle_beta   90.00
_cell.angle_gamma   90.00
#
_symmetry.space_group_name_H-M   'P 1'
#
loop_
_entity.id
_entity.type
_entity.pdbx_description
1 polymer ?
#
loop_
_entity_poly.entity_id
_entity_poly.type
_entity_poly.pdbx_seq_one_letter_code
_entity_poly.pdbx_strand_id
1 'polypeptide(L)'
;MKKQNSFPYNVAMKKEQYDQKSTDRIFGRFLQVHRKEKGWSLENVGSHLHMSYSTVRRIENGELLPAREQRNRIAQLFGYEQFLDRFDWDQWKEELRELRHLHVHDPVAMLERLDAFLSRKNLNASYFFAVFELLKLYRLVYETPVRKMMWNKEKRKKIFKEIERIEILQDLFSDIHQSLYEELIGVANYESRHFEIACYHLEKAIRYDDTSYIACSRLIDLYMITGYDGLARQLIDRAKELVFKEASATQFLQIAFLETILQARNGEYEQARNQFLRIQKEAGHIGNVIKLGDFRLRKTLL
;
A
#
# COMPACT_ATOMS: atom_id res chain seq x y z
N MET A 1 41.17 -14.24 -1.32
CA MET A 1 40.87 -12.80 -1.11
C MET A 1 39.50 -12.51 -1.72
N LYS A 2 38.52 -12.18 -0.87
CA LYS A 2 37.13 -11.85 -1.25
C LYS A 2 37.11 -10.47 -1.92
N LYS A 3 36.47 -10.35 -3.10
CA LYS A 3 36.01 -9.05 -3.60
C LYS A 3 34.66 -8.76 -2.96
N GLN A 4 34.64 -7.73 -2.11
CA GLN A 4 33.43 -7.05 -1.65
C GLN A 4 32.76 -6.40 -2.87
N ASN A 5 31.55 -6.85 -3.22
CA ASN A 5 30.67 -6.04 -4.05
C ASN A 5 29.93 -5.07 -3.12
N SER A 6 30.48 -3.88 -3.01
CA SER A 6 29.81 -2.71 -2.44
C SER A 6 28.60 -2.35 -3.31
N PHE A 7 27.42 -2.30 -2.71
CA PHE A 7 26.21 -1.75 -3.32
C PHE A 7 26.44 -0.26 -3.66
N PRO A 8 26.21 0.20 -4.91
CA PRO A 8 26.36 1.60 -5.24
C PRO A 8 25.13 2.37 -4.74
N TYR A 9 25.26 3.01 -3.59
CA TYR A 9 24.34 4.07 -3.17
C TYR A 9 24.65 5.33 -4.00
N ASN A 10 23.75 5.64 -4.93
CA ASN A 10 23.58 7.00 -5.44
C ASN A 10 22.20 7.09 -6.10
N VAL A 11 21.18 7.37 -5.29
CA VAL A 11 19.90 7.86 -5.81
C VAL A 11 19.80 9.32 -5.39
N ALA A 12 20.18 10.19 -6.33
CA ALA A 12 19.83 11.59 -6.23
C ALA A 12 18.30 11.68 -6.20
N MET A 13 17.73 12.04 -5.05
CA MET A 13 16.30 12.35 -4.93
C MET A 13 15.99 13.51 -5.88
N LYS A 14 15.39 13.21 -7.02
CA LYS A 14 14.77 14.23 -7.86
C LYS A 14 13.58 14.78 -7.10
N LYS A 15 13.58 16.09 -6.81
CA LYS A 15 12.34 16.81 -6.51
C LYS A 15 11.41 16.58 -7.69
N GLU A 16 10.34 15.81 -7.51
CA GLU A 16 9.27 15.66 -8.48
C GLU A 16 8.55 17.01 -8.61
N GLN A 17 9.02 17.87 -9.51
CA GLN A 17 8.19 18.96 -10.01
C GLN A 17 7.08 18.33 -10.85
N TYR A 18 5.84 18.48 -10.37
CA TYR A 18 4.66 18.04 -11.09
C TYR A 18 4.50 18.91 -12.33
N ASP A 19 4.68 18.30 -13.51
CA ASP A 19 4.61 18.99 -14.77
C ASP A 19 3.17 19.00 -15.32
N GLN A 20 2.90 19.89 -16.29
CA GLN A 20 1.63 19.93 -17.00
C GLN A 20 1.25 18.58 -17.63
N LYS A 21 2.23 17.71 -17.95
CA LYS A 21 1.92 16.38 -18.52
C LYS A 21 1.33 15.44 -17.47
N SER A 22 1.66 15.62 -16.20
CA SER A 22 1.06 14.84 -15.13
C SER A 22 -0.42 15.20 -14.91
N THR A 23 -0.83 16.47 -14.97
CA THR A 23 -2.26 16.85 -14.88
C THR A 23 -3.09 16.22 -15.99
N ASP A 24 -2.55 16.26 -17.21
CA ASP A 24 -3.24 15.80 -18.41
C ASP A 24 -3.48 14.29 -18.32
N ARG A 25 -2.48 13.54 -17.88
CA ARG A 25 -2.59 12.09 -17.67
C ARG A 25 -3.57 11.73 -16.55
N ILE A 26 -3.56 12.43 -15.42
CA ILE A 26 -4.51 12.16 -14.33
C ILE A 26 -5.95 12.36 -14.81
N PHE A 27 -6.22 13.47 -15.48
CA PHE A 27 -7.56 13.75 -16.01
C PHE A 27 -7.97 12.71 -17.07
N GLY A 28 -7.03 12.32 -17.94
CA GLY A 28 -7.24 11.25 -18.91
C GLY A 28 -7.60 9.91 -18.27
N ARG A 29 -6.91 9.52 -17.19
CA ARG A 29 -7.21 8.30 -16.42
C ARG A 29 -8.53 8.38 -15.68
N PHE A 30 -8.88 9.54 -15.13
CA PHE A 30 -10.20 9.77 -14.53
C PHE A 30 -11.33 9.46 -15.53
N LEU A 31 -11.24 10.00 -16.75
CA LEU A 31 -12.20 9.72 -17.81
C LEU A 31 -12.22 8.24 -18.19
N GLN A 32 -11.03 7.65 -18.38
CA GLN A 32 -10.88 6.25 -18.80
C GLN A 32 -11.48 5.26 -17.79
N VAL A 33 -11.21 5.46 -16.49
CA VAL A 33 -11.74 4.59 -15.42
C VAL A 33 -13.25 4.66 -15.41
N HIS A 34 -13.83 5.86 -15.30
CA HIS A 34 -15.28 6.00 -15.18
C HIS A 34 -16.03 5.57 -16.44
N ARG A 35 -15.46 5.78 -17.63
CA ARG A 35 -16.00 5.24 -18.88
C ARG A 35 -16.05 3.70 -18.84
N LYS A 36 -14.95 3.05 -18.43
CA LYS A 36 -14.88 1.58 -18.34
C LYS A 36 -15.85 1.05 -17.29
N GLU A 37 -16.02 1.72 -16.15
CA GLU A 37 -16.99 1.35 -15.11
C GLU A 37 -18.44 1.37 -15.62
N LYS A 38 -18.76 2.29 -16.54
CA LYS A 38 -20.06 2.36 -17.21
C LYS A 38 -20.20 1.37 -18.38
N GLY A 39 -19.13 0.67 -18.76
CA GLY A 39 -19.11 -0.20 -19.94
C GLY A 39 -19.23 0.58 -21.27
N TRP A 40 -18.83 1.84 -21.29
CA TRP A 40 -19.00 2.73 -22.45
C TRP A 40 -17.82 2.65 -23.42
N SER A 41 -18.12 2.75 -24.72
CA SER A 41 -17.13 2.98 -25.75
C SER A 41 -16.70 4.46 -25.79
N LEU A 42 -15.63 4.77 -26.53
CA LEU A 42 -15.19 6.16 -26.73
C LEU A 42 -16.24 6.96 -27.50
N GLU A 43 -16.94 6.33 -28.45
CA GLU A 43 -18.06 6.91 -29.20
C GLU A 43 -19.23 7.27 -28.28
N ASN A 44 -19.55 6.43 -27.27
CA ASN A 44 -20.58 6.78 -26.30
C ASN A 44 -20.24 8.08 -25.56
N VAL A 45 -19.00 8.22 -25.07
CA VAL A 45 -18.55 9.45 -24.41
C VAL A 45 -18.58 10.64 -25.37
N GLY A 46 -18.10 10.45 -26.60
CA GLY A 46 -18.13 11.46 -27.65
C GLY A 46 -19.54 12.00 -27.91
N SER A 47 -20.52 11.12 -28.00
CA SER A 47 -21.93 11.50 -28.21
C SER A 47 -22.52 12.29 -27.04
N HIS A 48 -22.22 11.93 -25.79
CA HIS A 48 -22.73 12.66 -24.61
C HIS A 48 -22.10 14.04 -24.43
N LEU A 49 -20.85 14.21 -24.86
CA LEU A 49 -20.08 15.44 -24.66
C LEU A 49 -19.94 16.29 -25.93
N HIS A 50 -20.55 15.85 -27.04
CA HIS A 50 -20.39 16.44 -28.37
C HIS A 50 -18.92 16.56 -28.79
N MET A 51 -18.14 15.50 -28.57
CA MET A 51 -16.72 15.39 -28.91
C MET A 51 -16.49 14.32 -29.97
N SER A 52 -15.51 14.53 -30.84
CA SER A 52 -15.07 13.47 -31.74
C SER A 52 -14.41 12.32 -30.97
N TYR A 53 -14.51 11.10 -31.52
CA TYR A 53 -13.77 9.93 -31.01
C TYR A 53 -12.28 10.23 -30.78
N SER A 54 -11.64 10.90 -31.74
CA SER A 54 -10.22 11.25 -31.68
C SER A 54 -9.92 12.20 -30.51
N THR A 55 -10.82 13.12 -30.21
CA THR A 55 -10.69 14.04 -29.07
C THR A 55 -10.76 13.28 -27.75
N VAL A 56 -11.75 12.42 -27.58
CA VAL A 56 -11.90 11.59 -26.36
C VAL A 56 -10.66 10.72 -26.15
N ARG A 57 -10.16 10.09 -27.21
CA ARG A 57 -8.94 9.27 -27.16
C ARG A 57 -7.71 10.06 -26.73
N ARG A 58 -7.50 11.25 -27.29
CA ARG A 58 -6.38 12.14 -26.92
C ARG A 58 -6.47 12.57 -25.46
N ILE A 59 -7.67 12.82 -24.95
CA ILE A 59 -7.90 13.13 -23.53
C ILE A 59 -7.49 11.93 -22.67
N GLU A 60 -7.99 10.72 -22.95
CA GLU A 60 -7.66 9.52 -22.16
C GLU A 60 -6.17 9.16 -22.15
N ASN A 61 -5.47 9.48 -23.25
CA ASN A 61 -4.03 9.28 -23.36
C ASN A 61 -3.20 10.37 -22.64
N GLY A 62 -3.83 11.43 -22.12
CA GLY A 62 -3.13 12.58 -21.55
C GLY A 62 -2.41 13.43 -22.59
N GLU A 63 -2.85 13.40 -23.85
CA GLU A 63 -2.33 14.21 -24.97
C GLU A 63 -3.09 15.53 -25.15
N LEU A 64 -4.21 15.69 -24.44
CA LEU A 64 -5.07 16.86 -24.48
C LEU A 64 -5.76 17.05 -23.13
N LEU A 65 -5.49 18.15 -22.44
CA LEU A 65 -6.28 18.60 -21.30
C LEU A 65 -7.40 19.52 -21.76
N PRO A 66 -8.69 19.16 -21.55
CA PRO A 66 -9.80 20.05 -21.84
C PRO A 66 -9.76 21.31 -20.98
N ALA A 67 -10.37 22.39 -21.46
CA ALA A 67 -10.60 23.59 -20.66
C ALA A 67 -11.46 23.26 -19.42
N ARG A 68 -11.35 24.10 -18.37
CA ARG A 68 -12.01 23.87 -17.07
C ARG A 68 -13.51 23.59 -17.17
N GLU A 69 -14.24 24.36 -17.98
CA GLU A 69 -15.68 24.15 -18.20
C GLU A 69 -15.98 22.75 -18.76
N GLN A 70 -15.16 22.30 -19.70
CA GLN A 70 -15.31 20.98 -20.30
C GLN A 70 -14.91 19.87 -19.33
N ARG A 71 -13.91 20.08 -18.47
CA ARG A 71 -13.60 19.15 -17.37
C ARG A 71 -14.76 19.00 -16.40
N ASN A 72 -15.43 20.10 -16.08
CA ASN A 72 -16.63 20.08 -15.24
C ASN A 72 -17.78 19.32 -15.89
N ARG A 73 -18.04 19.52 -17.18
CA ARG A 73 -19.05 18.74 -17.93
C ARG A 73 -18.75 17.24 -17.91
N ILE A 74 -17.47 16.86 -18.07
CA ILE A 74 -17.03 15.47 -17.98
C ILE A 74 -17.27 14.91 -16.57
N ALA A 75 -16.93 15.65 -15.51
CA ALA A 75 -17.18 15.22 -14.14
C ALA A 75 -18.69 15.04 -13.85
N GLN A 76 -19.53 15.96 -14.36
CA GLN A 76 -20.99 15.89 -14.25
C GLN A 76 -21.59 14.69 -14.98
N LEU A 77 -21.04 14.31 -16.13
CA LEU A 77 -21.45 13.09 -16.85
C LEU A 77 -21.33 11.83 -15.97
N PHE A 78 -20.38 11.82 -15.02
CA PHE A 78 -20.17 10.71 -14.10
C PHE A 78 -20.77 10.92 -12.71
N GLY A 79 -21.59 11.97 -12.53
CA GLY A 79 -22.35 12.21 -11.30
C GLY A 79 -21.62 13.04 -10.23
N TYR A 80 -20.57 13.77 -10.60
CA TYR A 80 -19.88 14.72 -9.72
C TYR A 80 -20.30 16.15 -10.01
N GLU A 81 -20.26 17.05 -9.02
CA GLU A 81 -20.65 18.46 -9.22
C GLU A 81 -19.70 19.20 -10.18
N GLN A 82 -18.39 18.98 -10.03
CA GLN A 82 -17.34 19.60 -10.82
C GLN A 82 -16.01 18.81 -10.68
N PHE A 83 -15.04 19.11 -11.55
CA PHE A 83 -13.67 18.62 -11.38
C PHE A 83 -12.85 19.64 -10.58
N LEU A 84 -12.25 19.22 -9.47
CA LEU A 84 -11.47 20.09 -8.60
C LEU A 84 -10.03 20.22 -9.07
N ASP A 85 -9.60 21.47 -9.29
CA ASP A 85 -8.23 21.80 -9.69
C ASP A 85 -7.25 21.89 -8.49
N ARG A 86 -7.74 21.84 -7.24
CA ARG A 86 -6.90 21.98 -6.04
C ARG A 86 -6.32 20.65 -5.62
N PHE A 87 -4.98 20.57 -5.58
CA PHE A 87 -4.26 19.40 -5.11
C PHE A 87 -2.83 19.77 -4.72
N ASP A 88 -2.40 19.36 -3.51
CA ASP A 88 -1.05 19.60 -3.01
C ASP A 88 -0.36 18.27 -2.72
N TRP A 89 0.45 17.81 -3.66
CA TRP A 89 1.14 16.52 -3.57
C TRP A 89 2.01 16.36 -2.33
N ASP A 90 2.64 17.43 -1.86
CA ASP A 90 3.56 17.35 -0.72
C ASP A 90 2.76 17.15 0.57
N GLN A 91 1.64 17.88 0.71
CA GLN A 91 0.69 17.63 1.80
C GLN A 91 0.22 16.16 1.79
N TRP A 92 -0.14 15.62 0.63
CA TRP A 92 -0.66 14.25 0.55
C TRP A 92 0.39 13.17 0.77
N LYS A 93 1.65 13.41 0.37
CA LYS A 93 2.76 12.53 0.72
C LYS A 93 2.93 12.47 2.24
N GLU A 94 2.80 13.60 2.93
CA GLU A 94 2.88 13.63 4.39
C GLU A 94 1.68 12.95 5.04
N GLU A 95 0.47 13.20 4.56
CA GLU A 95 -0.73 12.53 5.07
C GLU A 95 -0.67 11.00 4.85
N LEU A 96 -0.08 10.54 3.74
CA LEU A 96 0.18 9.12 3.52
C LEU A 96 1.22 8.57 4.50
N ARG A 97 2.31 9.31 4.78
CA ARG A 97 3.29 8.90 5.81
C ARG A 97 2.62 8.77 7.18
N GLU A 98 1.78 9.73 7.55
CA GLU A 98 1.01 9.67 8.80
C GLU A 98 0.05 8.47 8.82
N LEU A 99 -0.65 8.17 7.72
CA LEU A 99 -1.49 6.98 7.60
C LEU A 99 -0.69 5.69 7.76
N ARG A 100 0.49 5.60 7.15
CA ARG A 100 1.37 4.44 7.29
C ARG A 100 1.90 4.31 8.71
N HIS A 101 2.28 5.41 9.35
CA HIS A 101 2.67 5.41 10.76
C HIS A 101 1.51 4.91 11.64
N LEU A 102 0.31 5.49 11.51
CA LEU A 102 -0.88 5.00 12.20
C LEU A 102 -1.14 3.52 11.92
N HIS A 103 -0.96 3.04 10.69
CA HIS A 103 -1.19 1.63 10.37
C HIS A 103 -0.36 0.69 11.24
N VAL A 104 0.86 1.07 11.61
CA VAL A 104 1.70 0.21 12.43
C VAL A 104 1.41 0.37 13.94
N HIS A 105 0.99 1.56 14.38
CA HIS A 105 0.83 1.88 15.80
C HIS A 105 -0.62 1.79 16.31
N ASP A 106 -1.56 2.24 15.50
CA ASP A 106 -2.99 2.26 15.77
C ASP A 106 -3.78 2.01 14.47
N PRO A 107 -3.94 0.73 14.06
CA PRO A 107 -4.69 0.37 12.87
C PRO A 107 -6.16 0.83 12.89
N VAL A 108 -6.74 1.05 14.08
CA VAL A 108 -8.11 1.55 14.21
C VAL A 108 -8.16 3.02 13.82
N ALA A 109 -7.29 3.85 14.41
CA ALA A 109 -7.17 5.26 14.04
C ALA A 109 -6.78 5.45 12.56
N MET A 110 -5.95 4.56 12.01
CA MET A 110 -5.64 4.54 10.58
C MET A 110 -6.92 4.35 9.73
N LEU A 111 -7.76 3.38 10.07
CA LEU A 111 -9.01 3.11 9.33
C LEU A 111 -10.00 4.28 9.47
N GLU A 112 -10.13 4.86 10.66
CA GLU A 112 -10.96 6.06 10.89
C GLU A 112 -10.48 7.23 10.03
N ARG A 113 -9.17 7.43 9.94
CA ARG A 113 -8.58 8.49 9.13
C ARG A 113 -8.76 8.23 7.62
N LEU A 114 -8.62 6.97 7.17
CA LEU A 114 -8.97 6.59 5.80
C LEU A 114 -10.45 6.87 5.50
N ASP A 115 -11.37 6.51 6.41
CA ASP A 115 -12.80 6.74 6.23
C ASP A 115 -13.12 8.24 6.16
N ALA A 116 -12.46 9.06 6.99
CA ALA A 116 -12.58 10.51 6.92
C ALA A 116 -12.15 11.08 5.56
N PHE A 117 -11.06 10.57 4.97
CA PHE A 117 -10.64 10.96 3.62
C PHE A 117 -11.61 10.49 2.54
N LEU A 118 -11.99 9.22 2.58
CA LEU A 118 -12.87 8.61 1.57
C LEU A 118 -14.30 9.16 1.62
N SER A 119 -14.71 9.79 2.73
CA SER A 119 -15.97 10.52 2.83
C SER A 119 -16.04 11.76 1.92
N ARG A 120 -14.89 12.34 1.56
CA ARG A 120 -14.77 13.51 0.67
C ARG A 120 -14.88 13.10 -0.79
N LYS A 121 -16.08 12.68 -1.20
CA LYS A 121 -16.36 12.12 -2.54
C LYS A 121 -15.97 13.04 -3.70
N ASN A 122 -15.96 14.35 -3.47
CA ASN A 122 -15.50 15.35 -4.43
C ASN A 122 -14.02 15.20 -4.82
N LEU A 123 -13.19 14.63 -3.94
CA LEU A 123 -11.78 14.33 -4.26
C LEU A 123 -11.65 13.25 -5.35
N ASN A 124 -12.67 12.43 -5.56
CA ASN A 124 -12.65 11.45 -6.65
C ASN A 124 -12.70 12.12 -8.03
N ALA A 125 -13.28 13.31 -8.13
CA ALA A 125 -13.25 14.15 -9.33
C ALA A 125 -12.23 15.26 -9.16
N SER A 126 -10.96 14.90 -8.97
CA SER A 126 -9.88 15.88 -8.82
C SER A 126 -8.54 15.31 -9.30
N TYR A 127 -7.49 16.13 -9.28
CA TYR A 127 -6.13 15.65 -9.53
C TYR A 127 -5.61 14.67 -8.45
N PHE A 128 -6.33 14.47 -7.34
CA PHE A 128 -6.06 13.42 -6.36
C PHE A 128 -6.58 12.04 -6.78
N PHE A 129 -7.33 11.93 -7.89
CA PHE A 129 -8.06 10.73 -8.29
C PHE A 129 -7.28 9.43 -8.14
N ALA A 130 -6.04 9.36 -8.68
CA ALA A 130 -5.23 8.15 -8.62
C ALA A 130 -4.96 7.70 -7.19
N VAL A 131 -4.57 8.63 -6.32
CA VAL A 131 -4.32 8.34 -4.91
C VAL A 131 -5.62 8.03 -4.17
N PHE A 132 -6.72 8.72 -4.49
CA PHE A 132 -8.03 8.43 -3.91
C PHE A 132 -8.46 6.98 -4.16
N GLU A 133 -8.28 6.49 -5.40
CA GLU A 133 -8.55 5.09 -5.75
C GLU A 133 -7.59 4.10 -5.07
N LEU A 134 -6.32 4.47 -4.91
CA LEU A 134 -5.35 3.69 -4.12
C LEU A 134 -5.76 3.58 -2.65
N LEU A 135 -6.24 4.68 -2.04
CA LEU A 135 -6.70 4.68 -0.64
C LEU A 135 -7.97 3.84 -0.44
N LYS A 136 -8.85 3.74 -1.44
CA LYS A 136 -9.96 2.78 -1.41
C LYS A 136 -9.47 1.34 -1.37
N LEU A 137 -8.47 0.99 -2.18
CA LEU A 137 -7.86 -0.33 -2.13
C LEU A 137 -7.19 -0.57 -0.77
N TYR A 138 -6.47 0.43 -0.27
CA TYR A 138 -5.81 0.37 1.03
C TYR A 138 -6.82 0.03 2.14
N ARG A 139 -7.92 0.78 2.19
CA ARG A 139 -9.03 0.53 3.12
C ARG A 139 -9.62 -0.87 2.95
N LEU A 140 -9.84 -1.33 1.71
CA LEU A 140 -10.44 -2.64 1.42
C LEU A 140 -9.57 -3.83 1.89
N VAL A 141 -8.25 -3.73 1.72
CA VAL A 141 -7.30 -4.77 2.12
C VAL A 141 -7.24 -4.90 3.65
N TYR A 142 -7.19 -3.78 4.37
CA TYR A 142 -6.96 -3.78 5.83
C TYR A 142 -8.20 -3.59 6.71
N GLU A 143 -9.40 -3.41 6.13
CA GLU A 143 -10.65 -3.32 6.91
C GLU A 143 -10.95 -4.56 7.76
N THR A 144 -10.38 -5.72 7.41
CA THR A 144 -10.48 -6.92 8.22
C THR A 144 -9.31 -6.94 9.18
N PRO A 145 -9.56 -6.84 10.51
CA PRO A 145 -8.47 -6.85 11.49
C PRO A 145 -7.58 -8.08 11.29
N VAL A 146 -6.27 -7.89 11.35
CA VAL A 146 -5.23 -8.92 11.12
C VAL A 146 -5.48 -10.21 11.91
N ARG A 147 -6.12 -10.10 13.09
CA ARG A 147 -6.53 -11.22 13.96
C ARG A 147 -7.54 -12.18 13.35
N LYS A 148 -8.27 -11.75 12.34
CA LYS A 148 -9.33 -12.50 11.64
C LYS A 148 -9.06 -12.60 10.13
N MET A 149 -7.83 -12.37 9.69
CA MET A 149 -7.45 -12.49 8.28
C MET A 149 -7.47 -13.97 7.84
N MET A 150 -8.68 -14.43 7.54
CA MET A 150 -8.94 -15.47 6.54
C MET A 150 -9.98 -14.85 5.62
N TRP A 151 -9.53 -14.20 4.55
CA TRP A 151 -10.47 -13.65 3.59
C TRP A 151 -11.30 -14.77 2.96
N ASN A 152 -12.61 -14.61 2.99
CA ASN A 152 -13.50 -15.47 2.23
C ASN A 152 -13.27 -15.28 0.72
N LYS A 153 -13.82 -16.19 -0.10
CA LYS A 153 -13.66 -16.18 -1.56
C LYS A 153 -14.18 -14.88 -2.19
N GLU A 154 -15.27 -14.33 -1.66
CA GLU A 154 -15.91 -13.11 -2.16
C GLU A 154 -15.02 -11.88 -1.95
N LYS A 155 -14.49 -11.70 -0.74
CA LYS A 155 -13.56 -10.61 -0.42
C LYS A 155 -12.31 -10.68 -1.27
N ARG A 156 -11.73 -11.87 -1.45
CA ARG A 156 -10.59 -12.07 -2.36
C ARG A 156 -10.91 -11.61 -3.77
N LYS A 157 -12.04 -12.07 -4.33
CA LYS A 157 -12.48 -11.67 -5.68
C LYS A 157 -12.66 -10.15 -5.79
N LYS A 158 -13.23 -9.51 -4.77
CA LYS A 158 -13.40 -8.05 -4.72
C LYS A 158 -12.04 -7.33 -4.73
N ILE A 159 -11.09 -7.75 -3.90
CA ILE A 159 -9.75 -7.14 -3.84
C ILE A 159 -9.02 -7.26 -5.17
N PHE A 160 -8.96 -8.45 -5.77
CA PHE A 160 -8.27 -8.63 -7.05
C PHE A 160 -8.92 -7.87 -8.20
N LYS A 161 -10.26 -7.77 -8.21
CA LYS A 161 -10.97 -6.92 -9.16
C LYS A 161 -10.60 -5.44 -9.02
N GLU A 162 -10.45 -4.96 -7.78
CA GLU A 162 -10.01 -3.57 -7.55
C GLU A 162 -8.54 -3.36 -7.93
N ILE A 163 -7.66 -4.33 -7.67
CA ILE A 163 -6.25 -4.29 -8.11
C ILE A 163 -6.17 -4.14 -9.64
N GLU A 164 -6.91 -4.98 -10.38
CA GLU A 164 -6.99 -4.92 -11.85
C GLU A 164 -7.57 -3.58 -12.33
N ARG A 165 -8.60 -3.06 -11.65
CA ARG A 165 -9.22 -1.78 -12.00
C ARG A 165 -8.24 -0.61 -11.90
N ILE A 166 -7.44 -0.57 -10.82
CA ILE A 166 -6.54 0.57 -10.57
C ILE A 166 -5.15 0.39 -11.18
N GLU A 167 -4.84 -0.76 -11.79
CA GLU A 167 -3.55 -1.01 -12.46
C GLU A 167 -3.23 0.05 -13.51
N ILE A 168 -4.24 0.55 -14.23
CA ILE A 168 -4.06 1.62 -15.23
C ILE A 168 -3.65 2.97 -14.62
N LEU A 169 -3.65 3.10 -13.30
CA LEU A 169 -3.24 4.31 -12.56
C LEU A 169 -1.80 4.22 -12.06
N GLN A 170 -1.14 3.06 -12.19
CA GLN A 170 0.22 2.85 -11.69
C GLN A 170 1.20 3.89 -12.23
N ASP A 171 1.06 4.32 -13.50
CA ASP A 171 1.97 5.31 -14.09
C ASP A 171 1.85 6.73 -13.49
N LEU A 172 0.87 6.95 -12.61
CA LEU A 172 0.59 8.22 -11.94
C LEU A 172 1.09 8.25 -10.48
N PHE A 173 1.53 7.12 -9.93
CA PHE A 173 1.97 7.02 -8.55
C PHE A 173 3.42 7.49 -8.40
N SER A 174 3.67 8.36 -7.42
CA SER A 174 5.04 8.62 -6.93
C SER A 174 5.59 7.39 -6.19
N ASP A 175 6.88 7.36 -5.87
CA ASP A 175 7.53 6.22 -5.21
C ASP A 175 6.80 5.73 -3.95
N ILE A 176 6.42 6.63 -3.02
CA ILE A 176 5.68 6.22 -1.80
C ILE A 176 4.30 5.59 -2.11
N HIS A 177 3.63 6.07 -3.17
CA HIS A 177 2.35 5.52 -3.61
C HIS A 177 2.55 4.18 -4.33
N GLN A 178 3.62 4.03 -5.11
CA GLN A 178 4.01 2.76 -5.71
C GLN A 178 4.35 1.72 -4.63
N SER A 179 5.08 2.13 -3.59
CA SER A 179 5.36 1.26 -2.45
C SER A 179 4.08 0.73 -1.82
N LEU A 180 3.12 1.61 -1.53
CA LEU A 180 1.83 1.20 -0.98
C LEU A 180 1.08 0.27 -1.94
N TYR A 181 1.01 0.61 -3.23
CA TYR A 181 0.30 -0.21 -4.22
C TYR A 181 0.88 -1.64 -4.32
N GLU A 182 2.21 -1.75 -4.42
CA GLU A 182 2.91 -3.03 -4.48
C GLU A 182 2.76 -3.80 -3.14
N GLU A 183 2.80 -3.12 -1.99
CA GLU A 183 2.54 -3.72 -0.67
C GLU A 183 1.14 -4.34 -0.59
N LEU A 184 0.11 -3.63 -1.08
CA LEU A 184 -1.27 -4.10 -1.08
C LEU A 184 -1.47 -5.36 -1.94
N ILE A 185 -0.83 -5.41 -3.11
CA ILE A 185 -0.83 -6.62 -3.95
C ILE A 185 -0.10 -7.76 -3.25
N GLY A 186 1.06 -7.47 -2.67
CA GLY A 186 1.87 -8.43 -1.93
C GLY A 186 1.08 -9.09 -0.80
N VAL A 187 0.40 -8.27 0.00
CA VAL A 187 -0.46 -8.72 1.10
C VAL A 187 -1.65 -9.53 0.58
N ALA A 188 -2.26 -9.09 -0.52
CA ALA A 188 -3.39 -9.83 -1.09
C ALA A 188 -3.01 -11.24 -1.57
N ASN A 189 -1.83 -11.37 -2.16
CA ASN A 189 -1.27 -12.65 -2.59
C ASN A 189 -0.79 -13.50 -1.41
N TYR A 190 -0.22 -12.88 -0.37
CA TYR A 190 0.15 -13.55 0.88
C TYR A 190 -1.06 -14.25 1.51
N GLU A 191 -2.16 -13.52 1.68
CA GLU A 191 -3.42 -14.04 2.25
C GLU A 191 -4.09 -15.09 1.34
N SER A 192 -3.78 -15.05 0.04
CA SER A 192 -4.24 -16.04 -0.94
C SER A 192 -3.28 -17.23 -1.10
N ARG A 193 -2.17 -17.26 -0.35
CA ARG A 193 -1.10 -18.29 -0.40
C ARG A 193 -0.37 -18.37 -1.75
N HIS A 194 -0.36 -17.29 -2.52
CA HIS A 194 0.46 -17.15 -3.71
C HIS A 194 1.80 -16.54 -3.34
N PHE A 195 2.61 -17.29 -2.59
CA PHE A 195 3.78 -16.76 -1.89
C PHE A 195 4.86 -16.18 -2.81
N GLU A 196 5.12 -16.79 -3.97
CA GLU A 196 6.11 -16.27 -4.92
C GLU A 196 5.72 -14.89 -5.47
N ILE A 197 4.44 -14.74 -5.83
CA ILE A 197 3.87 -13.45 -6.28
C ILE A 197 3.91 -12.44 -5.13
N ALA A 198 3.57 -12.86 -3.91
CA ALA A 198 3.63 -12.02 -2.73
C ALA A 198 5.05 -11.48 -2.49
N CYS A 199 6.08 -12.35 -2.56
CA CYS A 199 7.49 -11.96 -2.43
C CYS A 199 7.87 -10.90 -3.47
N TYR A 200 7.58 -11.15 -4.75
CA TYR A 200 7.92 -10.23 -5.84
C TYR A 200 7.37 -8.82 -5.62
N HIS A 201 6.10 -8.71 -5.20
CA HIS A 201 5.46 -7.42 -4.96
C HIS A 201 5.97 -6.75 -3.67
N LEU A 202 6.24 -7.49 -2.59
CA LEU A 202 6.80 -6.91 -1.36
C LEU A 202 8.26 -6.45 -1.54
N GLU A 203 9.06 -7.17 -2.31
CA GLU A 203 10.41 -6.72 -2.70
C GLU A 203 10.35 -5.43 -3.54
N LYS A 204 9.38 -5.31 -4.45
CA LYS A 204 9.13 -4.05 -5.17
C LYS A 204 8.72 -2.91 -4.23
N ALA A 205 7.84 -3.19 -3.27
CA ALA A 205 7.38 -2.20 -2.31
C ALA A 205 8.55 -1.59 -1.51
N ILE A 206 9.50 -2.44 -1.08
CA ILE A 206 10.72 -2.02 -0.36
C ILE A 206 11.69 -1.26 -1.28
N ARG A 207 11.76 -1.61 -2.57
CA ARG A 207 12.59 -0.86 -3.53
C ARG A 207 12.10 0.57 -3.75
N TYR A 208 10.79 0.79 -3.73
CA TYR A 208 10.21 2.14 -3.84
C TYR A 208 10.25 2.91 -2.52
N ASP A 209 10.13 2.23 -1.37
CA ASP A 209 10.26 2.83 -0.05
C ASP A 209 10.89 1.84 0.93
N ASP A 210 12.17 2.05 1.21
CA ASP A 210 12.99 1.19 2.07
C ASP A 210 12.69 1.39 3.56
N THR A 211 11.73 2.26 3.89
CA THR A 211 11.24 2.53 5.25
C THR A 211 9.93 1.81 5.56
N SER A 212 9.34 1.09 4.60
CA SER A 212 8.11 0.32 4.87
C SER A 212 8.35 -0.84 5.83
N TYR A 213 7.98 -0.64 7.10
CA TYR A 213 7.98 -1.71 8.11
C TYR A 213 7.04 -2.87 7.76
N ILE A 214 5.86 -2.57 7.19
CA ILE A 214 4.84 -3.60 6.90
C ILE A 214 5.33 -4.51 5.78
N ALA A 215 5.87 -3.93 4.71
CA ALA A 215 6.45 -4.73 3.63
C ALA A 215 7.63 -5.58 4.14
N CYS A 216 8.53 -4.98 4.95
CA CYS A 216 9.66 -5.70 5.53
C CYS A 216 9.21 -6.86 6.42
N SER A 217 8.31 -6.63 7.38
CA SER A 217 7.85 -7.66 8.32
C SER A 217 7.14 -8.82 7.63
N ARG A 218 6.34 -8.55 6.59
CA ARG A 218 5.68 -9.59 5.79
C ARG A 218 6.65 -10.37 4.92
N LEU A 219 7.66 -9.70 4.34
CA LEU A 219 8.66 -10.37 3.52
C LEU A 219 9.57 -11.28 4.34
N ILE A 220 9.90 -10.91 5.59
CA ILE A 220 10.61 -11.79 6.54
C ILE A 220 9.84 -13.09 6.75
N ASP A 221 8.55 -13.00 7.05
CA ASP A 221 7.70 -14.18 7.25
C ASP A 221 7.61 -15.05 5.98
N LEU A 222 7.44 -14.43 4.81
CA LEU A 222 7.44 -15.12 3.53
C LEU A 222 8.74 -15.86 3.24
N TYR A 223 9.88 -15.21 3.46
CA TYR A 223 11.18 -15.87 3.26
C TYR A 223 11.35 -17.07 4.19
N MET A 224 10.88 -17.00 5.44
CA MET A 224 10.85 -18.18 6.31
C MET A 224 9.89 -19.26 5.80
N ILE A 225 8.69 -18.90 5.33
CA ILE A 225 7.72 -19.86 4.77
C ILE A 225 8.29 -20.57 3.54
N THR A 226 9.03 -19.85 2.69
CA THR A 226 9.58 -20.34 1.42
C THR A 226 10.99 -20.91 1.53
N GLY A 227 11.60 -20.91 2.74
CA GLY A 227 12.89 -21.53 3.03
C GLY A 227 14.13 -20.65 2.74
N TYR A 228 13.94 -19.36 2.46
CA TYR A 228 15.02 -18.38 2.26
C TYR A 228 15.48 -17.74 3.60
N ASP A 229 15.80 -18.57 4.58
CA ASP A 229 16.14 -18.16 5.97
C ASP A 229 17.32 -17.15 6.03
N GLY A 230 18.26 -17.22 5.09
CA GLY A 230 19.36 -16.25 4.98
C GLY A 230 18.91 -14.84 4.60
N LEU A 231 17.94 -14.71 3.69
CA LEU A 231 17.34 -13.43 3.31
C LEU A 231 16.43 -12.90 4.43
N ALA A 232 15.70 -13.78 5.11
CA ALA A 232 14.91 -13.43 6.29
C ALA A 232 15.79 -12.79 7.38
N ARG A 233 16.98 -13.35 7.63
CA ARG A 233 17.95 -12.81 8.61
C ARG A 233 18.39 -11.40 8.26
N GLN A 234 18.76 -11.15 6.99
CA GLN A 234 19.17 -9.82 6.53
C GLN A 234 18.05 -8.78 6.70
N LEU A 235 16.80 -9.15 6.39
CA LEU A 235 15.66 -8.26 6.57
C LEU A 235 15.31 -8.02 8.04
N ILE A 236 15.53 -8.99 8.93
CA ILE A 236 15.34 -8.79 10.38
C ILE A 236 16.24 -7.67 10.91
N ASP A 237 17.51 -7.67 10.52
CA ASP A 237 18.45 -6.63 10.96
C ASP A 237 18.00 -5.25 10.46
N ARG A 238 17.56 -5.16 9.20
CA ARG A 238 16.96 -3.94 8.66
C ARG A 238 15.70 -3.53 9.40
N ALA A 239 14.80 -4.46 9.70
CA ALA A 239 13.57 -4.15 10.41
C ALA A 239 13.83 -3.63 11.82
N LYS A 240 14.85 -4.16 12.52
CA LYS A 240 15.29 -3.61 13.82
C LYS A 240 15.72 -2.14 13.69
N GLU A 241 16.51 -1.79 12.68
CA GLU A 241 16.91 -0.40 12.46
C GLU A 241 15.71 0.54 12.26
N LEU A 242 14.69 0.09 11.52
CA LEU A 242 13.46 0.86 11.30
C LEU A 242 12.67 1.05 12.60
N VAL A 243 12.49 -0.01 13.37
CA VAL A 243 11.75 0.03 14.65
C VAL A 243 12.42 0.94 15.67
N PHE A 244 13.76 0.95 15.73
CA PHE A 244 14.49 1.84 16.63
C PHE A 244 14.27 3.32 16.30
N LYS A 245 14.11 3.68 15.02
CA LYS A 245 13.82 5.06 14.61
C LYS A 245 12.41 5.50 14.99
N GLU A 246 11.44 4.59 14.91
CA GLU A 246 10.02 4.86 15.20
C GLU A 246 9.65 4.69 16.70
N ALA A 247 10.57 4.20 17.54
CA ALA A 247 10.37 3.99 18.98
C ALA A 247 9.13 3.14 19.34
N SER A 248 8.80 2.12 18.55
CA SER A 248 7.61 1.30 18.73
C SER A 248 7.87 -0.02 19.48
N ALA A 249 7.46 -0.10 20.75
CA ALA A 249 7.59 -1.33 21.55
C ALA A 249 6.85 -2.53 20.94
N THR A 250 5.67 -2.31 20.35
CA THR A 250 4.87 -3.36 19.71
C THR A 250 5.58 -3.95 18.50
N GLN A 251 6.14 -3.10 17.63
CA GLN A 251 6.89 -3.56 16.46
C GLN A 251 8.18 -4.27 16.86
N PHE A 252 8.86 -3.78 17.91
CA PHE A 252 10.04 -4.43 18.44
C PHE A 252 9.75 -5.87 18.87
N LEU A 253 8.65 -6.08 19.60
CA LEU A 253 8.22 -7.42 20.00
C LEU A 253 7.87 -8.30 18.79
N GLN A 254 7.26 -7.75 17.74
CA GLN A 254 6.95 -8.50 16.52
C GLN A 254 8.22 -8.97 15.79
N ILE A 255 9.20 -8.08 15.59
CA ILE A 255 10.47 -8.45 14.96
C ILE A 255 11.27 -9.41 15.83
N ALA A 256 11.32 -9.20 17.15
CA ALA A 256 11.96 -10.13 18.08
C ALA A 256 11.32 -11.52 18.03
N PHE A 257 10.00 -11.59 17.84
CA PHE A 257 9.30 -12.87 17.68
C PHE A 257 9.65 -13.56 16.35
N LEU A 258 9.72 -12.82 15.23
CA LEU A 258 10.17 -13.38 13.94
C LEU A 258 11.62 -13.89 14.02
N GLU A 259 12.50 -13.14 14.68
CA GLU A 259 13.88 -13.57 14.95
C GLU A 259 13.93 -14.85 15.78
N THR A 260 13.09 -14.94 16.81
CA THR A 260 12.99 -16.14 17.64
C THR A 260 12.57 -17.37 16.84
N ILE A 261 11.60 -17.22 15.91
CA ILE A 261 11.18 -18.30 15.01
C ILE A 261 12.36 -18.72 14.13
N LEU A 262 13.09 -17.77 13.57
CA LEU A 262 14.25 -18.04 12.71
C LEU A 262 15.38 -18.76 13.47
N GLN A 263 15.64 -18.38 14.72
CA GLN A 263 16.60 -19.08 15.59
C GLN A 263 16.20 -20.54 15.81
N ALA A 264 14.93 -20.79 16.14
CA ALA A 264 14.42 -22.14 16.34
C ALA A 264 14.52 -23.00 15.07
N ARG A 265 14.23 -22.42 13.89
CA ARG A 265 14.37 -23.10 12.59
C ARG A 265 15.82 -23.48 12.27
N ASN A 266 16.78 -22.66 12.71
CA ASN A 266 18.21 -22.91 12.52
C ASN A 266 18.82 -23.84 13.59
N GLY A 267 18.01 -24.44 14.48
CA GLY A 267 18.48 -25.36 15.53
C GLY A 267 19.00 -24.67 16.79
N GLU A 268 18.88 -23.35 16.91
CA GLU A 268 19.32 -22.55 18.05
C GLU A 268 18.25 -22.56 19.19
N TYR A 269 17.75 -23.75 19.56
CA TYR A 269 16.54 -23.92 20.38
C TYR A 269 16.61 -23.27 21.77
N GLU A 270 17.74 -23.39 22.47
CA GLU A 270 17.90 -22.78 23.81
C GLU A 270 17.90 -21.24 23.73
N GLN A 271 18.51 -20.66 22.69
CA GLN A 271 18.51 -19.22 22.47
C GLN A 271 17.09 -18.74 22.14
N ALA A 272 16.42 -19.42 21.22
CA ALA A 272 15.04 -19.13 20.85
C ALA A 272 14.09 -19.23 22.05
N ARG A 273 14.23 -20.27 22.87
CA ARG A 273 13.41 -20.46 24.08
C ARG A 273 13.60 -19.31 25.08
N ASN A 274 14.85 -18.94 25.35
CA ASN A 274 15.16 -17.84 26.26
C ASN A 274 14.62 -16.50 25.74
N GLN A 275 14.76 -16.25 24.44
CA GLN A 275 14.24 -15.05 23.79
C GLN A 275 12.70 -15.00 23.84
N PHE A 276 12.04 -16.13 23.56
CA PHE A 276 10.59 -16.26 23.64
C PHE A 276 10.05 -15.93 25.04
N LEU A 277 10.69 -16.45 26.09
CA LEU A 277 10.31 -16.17 27.49
C LEU A 277 10.45 -14.67 27.84
N ARG A 278 11.50 -14.00 27.35
CA ARG A 278 11.67 -12.55 27.51
C ARG A 278 10.56 -11.77 26.81
N ILE A 279 10.25 -12.13 25.56
CA ILE A 279 9.15 -11.53 24.79
C ILE A 279 7.82 -11.68 25.53
N GLN A 280 7.52 -12.87 26.05
CA GLN A 280 6.29 -13.09 26.82
C GLN A 280 6.19 -12.22 28.08
N LYS A 281 7.31 -12.08 28.82
CA LYS A 281 7.36 -11.23 30.01
C LYS A 281 7.10 -9.76 29.66
N GLU A 282 7.78 -9.24 28.65
CA GLU A 282 7.63 -7.84 28.21
C GLU A 282 6.24 -7.57 27.61
N ALA A 283 5.71 -8.51 26.83
CA ALA A 283 4.33 -8.42 26.31
C ALA A 283 3.31 -8.39 27.46
N GLY A 284 3.54 -9.13 28.54
CA GLY A 284 2.72 -9.09 29.75
C GLY A 284 2.78 -7.75 30.49
N HIS A 285 3.95 -7.11 30.54
CA HIS A 285 4.09 -5.76 31.11
C HIS A 285 3.39 -4.70 30.25
N ILE A 286 3.58 -4.73 28.93
CA ILE A 286 2.93 -3.80 28.01
C ILE A 286 1.41 -4.02 28.01
N GLY A 287 0.95 -5.27 28.08
CA GLY A 287 -0.46 -5.67 28.20
C GLY A 287 -1.16 -5.25 29.50
N ASN A 288 -0.39 -4.90 30.54
CA ASN A 288 -0.92 -4.37 31.79
C ASN A 288 -0.92 -2.83 31.84
N VAL A 289 -0.10 -2.16 31.02
CA VAL A 289 0.00 -0.68 30.93
C VAL A 289 -0.96 -0.12 29.86
N ILE A 290 -1.15 -0.86 28.78
CA ILE A 290 -2.16 -0.60 27.75
C ILE A 290 -3.23 -1.67 27.99
N LYS A 291 -4.51 -1.33 28.14
CA LYS A 291 -5.61 -2.33 28.11
C LYS A 291 -5.62 -3.03 26.73
N LEU A 292 -4.69 -3.94 26.51
CA LEU A 292 -4.52 -4.70 25.28
C LEU A 292 -5.49 -5.86 25.33
N GLY A 293 -6.60 -5.73 24.60
CA GLY A 293 -7.43 -6.87 24.18
C GLY A 293 -6.69 -7.85 23.24
N ASP A 294 -5.36 -7.80 23.19
CA ASP A 294 -4.66 -7.86 21.93
C ASP A 294 -3.38 -8.74 21.90
N PHE A 295 -3.31 -9.81 22.68
CA PHE A 295 -2.33 -10.89 22.49
C PHE A 295 -2.96 -12.26 22.78
N ARG A 296 -3.63 -12.87 21.78
CA ARG A 296 -3.87 -14.33 21.78
C ARG A 296 -2.97 -14.94 20.71
N LEU A 297 -1.80 -15.37 21.17
CA LEU A 297 -0.90 -16.26 20.45
C LEU A 297 -1.70 -17.41 19.82
N ARG A 298 -1.47 -17.64 18.52
CA ARG A 298 -2.03 -18.77 17.77
C ARG A 298 -1.68 -20.06 18.53
N LYS A 299 -2.70 -20.71 19.08
CA LYS A 299 -2.60 -21.99 19.80
C LYS A 299 -2.64 -23.20 18.86
N THR A 300 -2.23 -23.04 17.59
CA THR A 300 -2.54 -24.03 16.53
C THR A 300 -1.35 -24.40 15.64
N LEU A 301 -0.16 -24.48 16.24
CA LEU A 301 0.96 -25.24 15.68
C LEU A 301 1.52 -26.16 16.77
N LEU A 302 0.66 -27.09 17.18
CA LEU A 302 1.00 -28.48 17.52
C LEU A 302 0.00 -29.34 16.74
#